data_AF-A0A7G2IQT0-F1
#
_entry.id   AF-A0A7G2IQT0-F1
#
_cell.length_a   1.000
_cell.length_b   1.000
_cell.length_c   1.000
_cell.angle_alpha   90.00
_cell.angle_beta   90.00
_cell.angle_gamma   90.00
#
_symmetry.space_group_name_H-M   'P 1'
#
loop_
_entity.id
_entity.type
_entity.pdbx_description
1 polymer ?
#
loop_
_entity_poly.entity_id
_entity_poly.type
_entity_poly.pdbx_seq_one_letter_code
_entity_poly.pdbx_strand_id
1 'polypeptide(L)' 'MKYKSLVISSILLMLAQVAHAEQIGSVDTVFKMFGPDHKIVVEAF' A
#
# COMPACT_ATOMS: atom_id res chain seq x y z
N MET A 1 7.44 -32.27 -21.10
CA MET A 1 7.60 -30.80 -21.18
C MET A 1 6.35 -30.03 -20.71
N LYS A 2 5.12 -30.48 -21.00
CA LYS A 2 3.87 -29.81 -20.56
C LYS A 2 3.80 -29.44 -19.07
N TYR A 3 4.18 -30.35 -18.18
CA TYR A 3 4.08 -30.12 -16.73
C TYR A 3 5.15 -29.19 -16.15
N LYS A 4 6.29 -29.05 -16.84
CA LYS A 4 7.39 -28.17 -16.37
C LYS A 4 6.94 -26.71 -16.35
N SER A 5 6.22 -26.28 -17.38
CA SER A 5 5.66 -24.92 -17.43
C SER A 5 4.69 -24.66 -16.28
N LEU A 6 3.85 -25.64 -15.97
CA LEU A 6 2.83 -25.53 -14.93
C LEU A 6 3.47 -25.41 -13.53
N VAL A 7 4.52 -26.20 -13.27
CA VAL A 7 5.31 -26.12 -12.04
C VAL A 7 6.00 -24.75 -11.91
N ILE A 8 6.61 -24.24 -12.99
CA ILE A 8 7.28 -22.93 -12.99
C ILE A 8 6.27 -21.80 -12.72
N SER A 9 5.11 -21.80 -13.39
CA SER A 9 4.05 -20.81 -13.16
C SER A 9 3.52 -20.85 -11.73
N SER A 10 3.36 -22.04 -11.15
CA SER A 10 2.91 -22.19 -9.77
C SER A 10 3.91 -21.60 -8.77
N ILE A 11 5.21 -21.82 -8.98
CA ILE A 11 6.27 -21.28 -8.12
C ILE A 11 6.32 -19.76 -8.19
N LEU A 12 6.21 -19.19 -9.40
CA LEU A 12 6.18 -17.74 -9.61
C LEU A 12 5.01 -17.05 -8.89
N LEU A 13 3.82 -17.68 -8.89
CA LEU A 13 2.65 -17.14 -8.19
C LEU A 13 2.83 -17.10 -6.67
N MET A 14 3.50 -18.10 -6.08
CA MET A 14 3.78 -18.10 -4.64
C MET A 14 4.80 -17.02 -4.25
N LEU A 15 5.80 -16.76 -5.11
CA LEU A 15 6.81 -15.73 -4.86
C LEU A 15 6.24 -14.31 -4.95
N ALA A 16 5.21 -14.08 -5.76
CA ALA A 16 4.55 -12.78 -5.89
C ALA A 16 3.88 -12.31 -4.58
N GLN A 17 3.56 -13.23 -3.65
CA GLN A 17 2.95 -12.89 -2.36
C GLN A 17 3.93 -12.22 -1.38
N VAL A 18 5.23 -12.30 -1.64
CA VAL A 18 6.29 -11.70 -0.79
C VAL A 18 6.55 -10.24 -1.17
N ALA A 19 5.96 -9.75 -2.27
CA ALA A 19 6.04 -8.35 -2.64
C ALA A 19 5.20 -7.49 -1.67
N HIS A 20 5.87 -6.92 -0.68
CA HIS A 20 5.27 -5.95 0.23
C HIS A 20 5.52 -4.54 -0.29
N ALA A 21 4.46 -3.75 -0.44
CA ALA A 21 4.59 -2.33 -0.70
C ALA A 21 4.98 -1.62 0.60
N GLU A 22 6.08 -0.87 0.57
CA GLU A 22 6.43 0.01 1.66
C GLU A 22 5.55 1.26 1.61
N GLN A 23 5.10 1.72 2.78
CA GLN A 23 4.34 2.96 2.88
C GLN A 23 5.31 4.15 2.73
N ILE A 24 5.29 4.82 1.58
CA ILE A 24 6.18 5.95 1.25
C ILE A 24 5.68 7.27 1.88
N GLY A 25 4.46 7.30 2.42
CA GLY A 25 3.89 8.42 3.17
C GLY A 25 2.44 8.16 3.56
N SER A 26 1.99 8.75 4.67
CA SER A 26 0.56 8.84 5.04
C SER A 26 0.26 10.29 5.40
N VAL A 27 -0.82 10.82 4.84
CA VAL A 27 -1.38 12.10 5.27
C VAL A 27 -2.60 11.78 6.11
N ASP A 28 -2.43 11.87 7.43
CA ASP A 28 -3.51 11.64 8.38
C ASP A 28 -4.45 12.85 8.36
N THR A 29 -5.46 12.81 7.50
CA THR A 29 -6.55 13.79 7.53
C THR A 29 -7.55 13.38 8.61
N VAL A 30 -7.20 13.62 9.87
CA VAL A 30 -8.15 13.42 10.97
C VAL A 30 -9.30 14.41 10.79
N PHE A 31 -10.47 13.93 10.37
CA PHE A 31 -11.67 14.76 10.36
C PHE A 31 -12.15 14.95 11.79
N LYS A 32 -11.85 16.12 12.38
CA LYS A 32 -12.34 16.49 13.71
C LYS A 32 -13.70 17.15 13.56
N MET A 33 -14.77 16.53 14.07
CA MET A 33 -16.11 17.13 14.11
C MET A 33 -16.12 18.42 14.94
N PHE A 34 -15.25 18.52 15.95
CA PHE A 34 -14.97 19.74 16.72
C PHE A 34 -13.49 19.78 17.12
N GLY A 35 -12.82 20.90 16.84
CA GLY A 35 -11.40 21.15 17.08
C GLY A 35 -10.98 22.47 16.42
N PRO A 36 -9.75 22.97 16.59
CA PRO A 36 -9.29 24.24 16.00
C PRO A 36 -9.38 24.30 14.46
N ASP A 37 -9.66 23.16 13.82
CA ASP A 37 -9.86 22.92 12.38
C ASP A 37 -11.16 23.55 11.79
N HIS A 38 -11.68 24.65 12.35
CA HIS A 38 -12.52 25.55 11.54
C HIS A 38 -11.69 26.35 10.51
N LYS A 39 -10.36 26.16 10.51
CA LYS A 39 -9.44 26.69 9.50
C LYS A 39 -8.49 25.57 9.08
N ILE A 40 -8.60 25.13 7.84
CA ILE A 40 -7.62 24.23 7.22
C ILE A 40 -6.29 24.99 7.16
N VAL A 41 -5.31 24.60 7.99
CA VAL A 41 -3.93 25.08 7.90
C VAL A 41 -3.14 23.97 7.22
N VAL A 42 -2.73 24.20 5.97
CA VAL A 42 -1.79 23.33 5.24
C VAL A 42 -0.40 23.88 5.52
N GLU A 43 0.33 23.27 6.46
CA GLU A 43 1.78 23.48 6.56
C GLU A 43 2.45 22.51 5.59
N ALA A 44 2.87 23.03 4.44
CA ALA A 44 3.78 22.32 3.55
C ALA A 44 5.20 22.42 4.15
N PHE A 45 5.78 21.28 4.47
CA PHE A 45 7.22 21.15 4.70
C PHE A 45 7.90 20.72 3.39
#